data_AF-A0A835YNY0-F1
#
_entry.id   AF-A0A835YNY0-F1
#
_cell.length_a   1.000
_cell.length_b   1.000
_cell.length_c   1.000
_cell.angle_alpha   90.00
_cell.angle_beta   90.00
_cell.angle_gamma   90.00
#
_symmetry.space_group_name_H-M   'P 1'
#
loop_
_entity.id
_entity.type
_entity.pdbx_description
1 polymer ?
#
loop_
_entity_poly.entity_id
_entity_poly.type
_entity_poly.pdbx_seq_one_letter_code
_entity_poly.pdbx_strand_id
1 'polypeptide(L)'
;MGLLWLLSATVGDLLKSTLGGGTTKGGRKQGGASGKAVNEELLSKLQARCLLGACAFAAVGTLLALPTLLAFGLLLLPAWGVAEVVFLFWYLWAYHRLNRQPRPHRPPPDYNPRTVFDRFILQQASISKYIDIKDMVSRWHWGVSVEKLTRGNVADLICYGFWYRSQQEMADEGMGDLPDQLVRELEEAWGVTFPDGPYKPYKMMSHLWEPVRAFYRPLWFYAGVEVLIALKHCMLLAAGFRAHRYEGLVYYTYGLPESSLSTPIMTRRQAAASAPLLFMHGVGLGILPYFNFLLRLSSIGRPVVAVEVRHLSMRACSVVPDEDDIAHWIKGALDRHGVRQVHCVAHSYGTFMASRLVQMYRSTVGSLSLVDPVCFVMFSGKLIYNFVYRTPAQGSAFMTWFIARDLAHSVSVSRRFYWSLLNLWPDQLPDHTMVALSAQDELVPVPEVLTMLKAHPSTRLLLHPRHRHADFIMDLPWQAKMVQEVAELIATASGVPHVQHHIRSDSASSYEVMAGLSNDGK
;
A
#
# COMPACT_ATOMS: atom_id res chain seq x y z
N MET A 1 2.47 21.94 -12.75
CA MET A 1 3.92 21.62 -12.73
C MET A 1 4.24 20.23 -12.17
N GLY A 2 3.70 19.80 -11.02
CA GLY A 2 4.00 18.47 -10.45
C GLY A 2 3.61 17.23 -11.28
N LEU A 3 2.45 17.23 -11.95
CA LEU A 3 2.01 16.13 -12.83
C LEU A 3 2.88 15.98 -14.10
N LEU A 4 3.30 17.10 -14.68
CA LEU A 4 4.22 17.13 -15.82
C LEU A 4 5.62 16.66 -15.43
N TRP A 5 6.08 16.95 -14.21
CA TRP A 5 7.32 16.41 -13.66
C TRP A 5 7.25 14.89 -13.46
N LEU A 6 6.14 14.36 -12.92
CA LEU A 6 5.94 12.91 -12.77
C LEU A 6 5.94 12.20 -14.13
N LEU A 7 5.27 12.76 -15.15
CA LEU A 7 5.34 12.27 -16.53
C LEU A 7 6.77 12.30 -17.08
N SER A 8 7.47 13.43 -16.93
CA SER A 8 8.85 13.58 -17.39
C SER A 8 9.81 12.65 -16.64
N ALA A 9 9.54 12.33 -15.38
CA ALA A 9 10.30 11.40 -14.58
C ALA A 9 10.04 9.96 -15.01
N THR A 10 8.78 9.54 -15.19
CA THR A 10 8.46 8.18 -15.65
C THR A 10 8.97 7.92 -17.07
N VAL A 11 8.75 8.86 -18.00
CA VAL A 11 9.28 8.76 -19.37
C VAL A 11 10.80 8.93 -19.37
N GLY A 12 11.34 9.82 -18.55
CA GLY A 12 12.77 10.06 -18.41
C GLY A 12 13.53 8.86 -17.84
N ASP A 13 12.96 8.15 -16.87
CA ASP A 13 13.52 6.93 -16.29
C ASP A 13 13.42 5.76 -17.27
N LEU A 14 12.34 5.67 -18.05
CA LEU A 14 12.21 4.74 -19.16
C LEU A 14 13.27 5.01 -20.25
N LEU A 15 13.50 6.28 -20.58
CA LEU A 15 14.54 6.69 -21.52
C LEU A 15 15.93 6.39 -20.99
N LYS A 16 16.23 6.71 -19.72
CA LYS A 16 17.51 6.38 -19.08
C LYS A 16 17.74 4.87 -19.02
N SER A 17 16.70 4.07 -18.74
CA SER A 17 16.83 2.61 -18.70
C SER A 17 17.01 2.00 -20.08
N THR A 18 16.33 2.55 -21.10
CA THR A 18 16.41 2.06 -22.49
C THR A 18 17.70 2.51 -23.19
N LEU A 19 18.16 3.74 -22.95
CA LEU A 19 19.33 4.34 -23.61
C LEU A 19 20.64 4.12 -22.84
N GLY A 20 20.58 3.92 -21.52
CA GLY A 20 21.76 3.67 -20.67
C GLY A 20 22.37 2.27 -20.81
N GLY A 21 21.72 1.35 -21.53
CA GLY A 21 22.19 -0.02 -21.76
C GLY A 21 23.33 -0.18 -22.79
N GLY A 22 23.90 0.93 -23.29
CA GLY A 22 24.77 0.93 -24.46
C GLY A 22 26.10 1.65 -24.30
N THR A 23 26.92 1.38 -23.28
CA THR A 23 28.39 1.60 -23.34
C THR A 23 29.13 0.81 -22.25
N THR A 24 29.36 -0.49 -22.47
CA THR A 24 30.53 -1.16 -21.86
C THR A 24 31.59 -1.31 -22.93
N LYS A 25 32.57 -0.39 -22.95
CA LYS A 25 33.82 -0.57 -23.69
C LYS A 25 34.51 -1.84 -23.19
N GLY A 26 35.05 -2.61 -24.14
CA GLY A 26 35.63 -3.93 -23.95
C GLY A 26 36.64 -4.00 -22.80
N GLY A 27 36.31 -4.85 -21.82
CA GLY A 27 37.19 -5.38 -20.80
C GLY A 27 37.05 -6.91 -20.79
N ARG A 28 38.19 -7.59 -20.85
CA ARG A 28 38.40 -9.04 -21.00
C ARG A 28 37.46 -9.90 -20.12
N LYS A 29 36.84 -10.92 -20.74
CA LYS A 29 36.11 -11.99 -20.05
C LYS A 29 36.99 -12.67 -18.99
N GLN A 30 36.57 -12.62 -17.73
CA GLN A 30 36.79 -13.71 -16.77
C GLN A 30 35.42 -14.14 -16.23
N GLY A 31 35.16 -15.44 -16.36
CA GLY A 31 33.86 -16.06 -16.11
C GLY A 31 33.52 -16.11 -14.63
N GLY A 32 32.32 -15.63 -14.32
CA GLY A 32 31.60 -15.84 -13.07
C GLY A 32 30.14 -15.49 -13.33
N ALA A 33 29.37 -16.45 -13.87
CA ALA A 33 27.96 -16.26 -14.18
C ALA A 33 27.13 -16.22 -12.88
N SER A 34 27.02 -15.04 -12.28
CA SER A 34 25.92 -14.71 -11.37
C SER A 34 24.66 -14.54 -12.21
N GLY A 35 23.78 -15.55 -12.20
CA GLY A 35 22.53 -15.53 -12.95
C GLY A 35 21.56 -14.52 -12.34
N LYS A 36 21.44 -13.34 -12.96
CA LYS A 36 20.38 -12.38 -12.62
C LYS A 36 19.00 -13.02 -12.87
N ALA A 37 18.09 -12.97 -11.91
CA ALA A 37 16.72 -13.46 -12.06
C ALA A 37 15.88 -12.63 -13.05
N VAL A 38 16.29 -11.38 -13.27
CA VAL A 38 15.71 -10.51 -14.30
C VAL A 38 16.26 -10.89 -15.68
N ASN A 39 15.37 -11.26 -16.60
CA ASN A 39 15.73 -11.36 -18.02
C ASN A 39 15.89 -9.95 -18.60
N GLU A 40 17.14 -9.47 -18.66
CA GLU A 40 17.48 -8.11 -19.14
C GLU A 40 17.07 -7.87 -20.60
N GLU A 41 17.10 -8.91 -21.45
CA GLU A 41 16.66 -8.81 -22.84
C GLU A 41 15.14 -8.62 -22.91
N LEU A 42 14.38 -9.40 -22.14
CA LEU A 42 12.93 -9.24 -22.04
C LEU A 42 12.56 -7.88 -21.45
N LEU A 43 13.23 -7.44 -20.39
CA LEU A 43 13.02 -6.13 -19.79
C LEU A 43 13.24 -5.00 -20.81
N SER A 44 14.34 -5.07 -21.56
CA SER A 44 14.64 -4.08 -22.61
C SER A 44 13.57 -4.07 -23.71
N LYS A 45 13.10 -5.24 -24.15
CA LYS A 45 12.00 -5.36 -25.13
C LYS A 45 10.70 -4.74 -24.61
N LEU A 46 10.35 -5.01 -23.36
CA LEU A 46 9.16 -4.43 -22.72
C LEU A 46 9.27 -2.90 -22.64
N GLN A 47 10.41 -2.38 -22.19
CA GLN A 47 10.65 -0.94 -22.09
C GLN A 47 10.59 -0.23 -23.45
N ALA A 48 11.21 -0.82 -24.48
CA ALA A 48 11.17 -0.29 -25.84
C ALA A 48 9.73 -0.23 -26.39
N ARG A 49 8.94 -1.29 -26.18
CA ARG A 49 7.52 -1.32 -26.58
C ARG A 49 6.68 -0.26 -25.85
N CYS A 50 6.91 -0.07 -24.56
CA CYS A 50 6.26 0.99 -23.80
C CYS A 50 6.60 2.38 -24.35
N LEU A 51 7.86 2.61 -24.71
CA LEU A 51 8.31 3.88 -25.30
C LEU A 51 7.62 4.12 -26.64
N LEU A 52 7.52 3.10 -27.50
CA LEU A 52 6.75 3.18 -28.74
C LEU A 52 5.28 3.53 -28.49
N GLY A 53 4.65 2.89 -27.49
CA GLY A 53 3.28 3.21 -27.07
C GLY A 53 3.12 4.66 -26.61
N ALA A 54 4.09 5.18 -25.86
CA ALA A 54 4.11 6.57 -25.42
C ALA A 54 4.28 7.56 -26.59
N CYS A 55 5.19 7.28 -27.52
CA CYS A 55 5.40 8.08 -28.73
C CYS A 55 4.14 8.09 -29.62
N ALA A 56 3.51 6.93 -29.81
CA ALA A 56 2.27 6.82 -30.57
C ALA A 56 1.13 7.61 -29.92
N PHE A 57 0.98 7.51 -28.59
CA PHE A 57 0.00 8.29 -27.83
C PHE A 57 0.22 9.80 -27.99
N ALA A 58 1.46 10.27 -27.86
CA ALA A 58 1.82 11.68 -28.03
C ALA A 58 1.58 12.18 -29.46
N ALA A 59 1.91 11.37 -30.48
CA ALA A 59 1.68 11.70 -31.88
C ALA A 59 0.18 11.85 -32.17
N VAL A 60 -0.63 10.87 -31.76
CA VAL A 60 -2.10 10.92 -31.92
C VAL A 60 -2.69 12.10 -31.14
N GLY A 61 -2.25 12.33 -29.91
CA GLY A 61 -2.68 13.46 -29.09
C GLY A 61 -2.38 14.80 -29.77
N THR A 62 -1.20 14.94 -30.38
CA THR A 62 -0.81 16.17 -31.10
C THR A 62 -1.63 16.38 -32.37
N LEU A 63 -1.86 15.31 -33.15
CA LEU A 63 -2.67 15.33 -34.36
C LEU A 63 -4.13 15.70 -34.09
N LEU A 64 -4.68 15.30 -32.94
CA LEU A 64 -6.05 15.64 -32.54
C LEU A 64 -6.15 17.03 -31.88
N ALA A 65 -5.14 17.42 -31.09
CA ALA A 65 -5.17 18.68 -30.35
C ALA A 65 -5.06 19.90 -31.27
N LEU A 66 -4.18 19.88 -32.27
CA LEU A 66 -3.91 21.05 -33.12
C LEU A 66 -5.14 21.49 -33.94
N PRO A 67 -5.86 20.60 -34.67
CA PRO A 67 -7.08 20.97 -35.38
C PRO A 67 -8.20 21.42 -34.42
N THR A 68 -8.30 20.80 -33.24
CA THR A 68 -9.32 21.16 -32.24
C THR A 68 -9.07 22.56 -31.69
N LEU A 69 -7.81 22.90 -31.39
CA LEU A 69 -7.42 24.24 -30.95
C LEU A 69 -7.66 25.29 -32.04
N LEU A 70 -7.35 24.96 -33.30
CA LEU A 70 -7.55 25.87 -34.43
C LEU A 70 -9.05 26.08 -34.75
N ALA A 71 -9.86 25.02 -34.68
CA ALA A 71 -11.27 25.08 -35.01
C ALA A 71 -12.14 25.67 -33.88
N PHE A 72 -11.78 25.42 -32.62
CA PHE A 72 -12.64 25.73 -31.46
C PHE A 72 -11.96 26.53 -30.36
N GLY A 73 -10.72 27.01 -30.54
CA GLY A 73 -9.90 27.61 -29.48
C GLY A 73 -10.60 28.69 -28.65
N LEU A 74 -11.37 29.59 -29.30
CA LEU A 74 -12.13 30.64 -28.63
C LEU A 74 -13.33 30.13 -27.82
N LEU A 75 -13.90 28.97 -28.18
CA LEU A 75 -15.01 28.33 -27.46
C LEU A 75 -14.53 27.41 -26.34
N LEU A 76 -13.27 26.95 -26.37
CA LEU A 76 -12.74 26.03 -25.37
C LEU A 76 -12.66 26.66 -23.97
N LEU A 77 -12.26 27.92 -23.85
CA LEU A 77 -12.18 28.61 -22.55
C LEU A 77 -13.54 28.79 -21.87
N PRO A 78 -14.59 29.35 -22.52
CA PRO A 78 -15.91 29.44 -21.89
C PRO A 78 -16.54 28.07 -21.65
N ALA A 79 -16.38 27.11 -22.57
CA ALA A 79 -16.84 25.73 -22.35
C ALA A 79 -16.15 25.08 -21.15
N TRP A 80 -14.85 25.33 -20.98
CA TRP A 80 -14.09 24.88 -19.82
C TRP A 80 -14.60 25.52 -18.53
N GLY A 81 -14.88 26.83 -18.54
CA GLY A 81 -15.47 27.53 -17.40
C GLY A 81 -16.80 26.92 -16.97
N VAL A 82 -17.69 26.61 -17.91
CA VAL A 82 -18.95 25.91 -17.64
C VAL A 82 -18.70 24.51 -17.09
N ALA A 83 -17.79 23.74 -17.69
CA ALA A 83 -17.45 22.39 -17.25
C ALA A 83 -16.86 22.39 -15.82
N GLU A 84 -16.02 23.36 -15.49
CA GLU A 84 -15.44 23.55 -14.15
C GLU A 84 -16.53 23.87 -13.12
N VAL A 85 -17.51 24.72 -13.44
CA VAL A 85 -18.65 25.02 -12.56
C VAL A 85 -19.51 23.78 -12.33
N VAL A 86 -19.84 23.03 -13.40
CA VAL A 86 -20.58 21.76 -13.29
C VAL A 86 -19.79 20.75 -12.45
N PHE A 87 -18.49 20.67 -12.65
CA PHE A 87 -17.61 19.79 -11.88
C PHE A 87 -17.52 20.20 -10.41
N LEU A 88 -17.50 21.50 -10.10
CA LEU A 88 -17.55 22.01 -8.73
C LEU A 88 -18.84 21.56 -8.02
N PHE A 89 -20.01 21.68 -8.67
CA PHE A 89 -21.26 21.18 -8.11
C PHE A 89 -21.25 19.66 -7.90
N TRP A 90 -20.72 18.91 -8.88
CA TRP A 90 -20.51 17.47 -8.72
C TRP A 90 -19.58 17.15 -7.56
N TYR A 91 -18.47 17.88 -7.40
CA TYR A 91 -17.51 17.70 -6.32
C TYR A 91 -18.15 17.99 -4.96
N LEU A 92 -18.91 19.08 -4.82
CA LEU A 92 -19.60 19.42 -3.57
C LEU A 92 -20.63 18.35 -3.20
N TRP A 93 -21.37 17.83 -4.18
CA TRP A 93 -22.27 16.68 -3.99
C TRP A 93 -21.50 15.43 -3.56
N ALA A 94 -20.41 15.09 -4.26
CA ALA A 94 -19.59 13.91 -3.98
C ALA A 94 -18.94 14.01 -2.60
N TYR A 95 -18.39 15.18 -2.25
CA TYR A 95 -17.84 15.49 -0.93
C TYR A 95 -18.90 15.31 0.14
N HIS A 96 -20.08 15.95 0.00
CA HIS A 96 -21.13 15.82 1.00
C HIS A 96 -21.59 14.37 1.18
N ARG A 97 -21.75 13.62 0.09
CA ARG A 97 -22.14 12.20 0.14
C ARG A 97 -21.07 11.33 0.80
N LEU A 98 -19.82 11.43 0.37
CA LEU A 98 -18.70 10.61 0.87
C LEU A 98 -18.22 11.03 2.26
N ASN A 99 -18.48 12.27 2.67
CA ASN A 99 -18.21 12.77 4.01
C ASN A 99 -19.21 12.25 5.05
N ARG A 100 -20.36 11.69 4.66
CA ARG A 100 -21.29 11.09 5.63
C ARG A 100 -20.67 9.85 6.27
N GLN A 101 -20.74 9.76 7.58
CA GLN A 101 -20.38 8.54 8.30
C GLN A 101 -21.37 7.42 7.93
N PRO A 102 -20.90 6.16 7.77
CA PRO A 102 -21.80 5.01 7.66
C PRO A 102 -22.72 4.94 8.88
N ARG A 103 -23.97 4.51 8.68
CA ARG A 103 -24.93 4.30 9.78
C ARG A 103 -25.52 2.88 9.69
N PRO A 104 -25.28 2.00 10.67
CA PRO A 104 -24.34 2.18 11.78
C PRO A 104 -22.88 2.22 11.29
N HIS A 105 -21.99 2.91 12.01
CA HIS A 105 -20.57 2.99 11.67
C HIS A 105 -19.83 1.76 12.20
N ARG A 106 -20.04 0.61 11.56
CA ARG A 106 -19.54 -0.68 12.06
C ARG A 106 -18.79 -1.48 10.98
N PRO A 107 -17.81 -2.31 11.39
CA PRO A 107 -17.24 -3.35 10.54
C PRO A 107 -18.30 -4.32 9.99
N PRO A 108 -17.92 -5.17 9.01
CA PRO A 108 -18.77 -6.25 8.51
C PRO A 108 -19.32 -7.17 9.62
N PRO A 109 -20.49 -7.80 9.45
CA PRO A 109 -21.16 -8.56 10.52
C PRO A 109 -20.38 -9.75 11.10
N ASP A 110 -19.45 -10.32 10.34
CA ASP A 110 -18.56 -11.40 10.76
C ASP A 110 -17.38 -10.93 11.63
N TYR A 111 -17.19 -9.61 11.76
CA TYR A 111 -16.19 -9.04 12.65
C TYR A 111 -16.58 -9.21 14.13
N ASN A 112 -15.74 -9.91 14.88
CA ASN A 112 -15.85 -10.01 16.33
C ASN A 112 -14.80 -9.10 17.02
N PRO A 113 -15.21 -7.96 17.61
CA PRO A 113 -14.28 -7.04 18.28
C PRO A 113 -13.59 -7.68 19.49
N ARG A 114 -14.29 -8.56 20.22
CA ARG A 114 -13.74 -9.24 21.40
C ARG A 114 -12.58 -10.13 21.01
N THR A 115 -12.69 -10.89 19.92
CA THR A 115 -11.61 -11.76 19.42
C THR A 115 -10.34 -10.96 19.08
N VAL A 116 -10.48 -9.77 18.48
CA VAL A 116 -9.31 -8.92 18.18
C VAL A 116 -8.71 -8.35 19.46
N PHE A 117 -9.54 -7.91 20.41
CA PHE A 117 -9.08 -7.41 21.70
C PHE A 117 -8.35 -8.51 22.48
N ASP A 118 -8.94 -9.70 22.59
CA ASP A 118 -8.32 -10.87 23.23
C ASP A 118 -6.99 -11.21 22.57
N ARG A 119 -6.90 -11.17 21.25
CA ARG A 119 -5.63 -11.36 20.55
C ARG A 119 -4.60 -10.31 20.96
N PHE A 120 -4.98 -9.04 21.04
CA PHE A 120 -4.08 -7.96 21.47
C PHE A 120 -3.57 -8.22 22.90
N ILE A 121 -4.46 -8.61 23.83
CA ILE A 121 -4.11 -8.98 25.20
C ILE A 121 -3.21 -10.22 25.25
N LEU A 122 -3.57 -11.30 24.56
CA LEU A 122 -2.80 -12.56 24.55
C LEU A 122 -1.42 -12.40 23.91
N GLN A 123 -1.27 -11.48 22.97
CA GLN A 123 0.01 -11.16 22.33
C GLN A 123 0.82 -10.11 23.11
N GLN A 124 0.40 -9.68 24.29
CA GLN A 124 1.07 -8.65 25.10
C GLN A 124 2.58 -8.89 25.26
N ALA A 125 3.01 -10.13 25.55
CA ALA A 125 4.42 -10.44 25.76
C ALA A 125 5.28 -10.24 24.49
N SER A 126 4.66 -10.29 23.31
CA SER A 126 5.31 -9.95 22.04
C SER A 126 5.21 -8.44 21.77
N ILE A 127 4.01 -7.86 21.90
CA ILE A 127 3.73 -6.46 21.57
C ILE A 127 4.54 -5.51 22.45
N SER A 128 4.67 -5.80 23.74
CA SER A 128 5.42 -4.96 24.70
C SER A 128 6.91 -4.82 24.38
N LYS A 129 7.48 -5.68 23.53
CA LYS A 129 8.86 -5.56 23.04
C LYS A 129 9.06 -4.39 22.08
N TYR A 130 7.98 -3.91 21.47
CA TYR A 130 8.05 -2.88 20.45
C TYR A 130 7.01 -1.76 20.61
N ILE A 131 6.03 -1.90 21.51
CA ILE A 131 5.06 -0.86 21.81
C ILE A 131 4.98 -0.66 23.31
N ASP A 132 5.25 0.58 23.74
CA ASP A 132 4.85 1.07 25.05
C ASP A 132 3.37 1.47 24.99
N ILE A 133 2.55 0.87 25.87
CA ILE A 133 1.10 1.08 25.87
C ILE A 133 0.74 2.50 26.32
N LYS A 134 1.49 3.08 27.25
CA LYS A 134 1.27 4.44 27.74
C LYS A 134 1.58 5.45 26.64
N ASP A 135 2.69 5.27 25.93
CA ASP A 135 3.03 6.10 24.77
C ASP A 135 2.02 5.96 23.64
N MET A 136 1.52 4.75 23.39
CA MET A 136 0.46 4.52 22.40
C MET A 136 -0.80 5.30 22.77
N VAL A 137 -1.29 5.17 24.00
CA VAL A 137 -2.48 5.89 24.48
C VAL A 137 -2.27 7.41 24.40
N SER A 138 -1.11 7.91 24.85
CA SER A 138 -0.74 9.33 24.76
C SER A 138 -0.77 9.83 23.31
N ARG A 139 -0.16 9.09 22.39
CA ARG A 139 -0.11 9.45 20.97
C ARG A 139 -1.50 9.57 20.35
N TRP A 140 -2.39 8.62 20.62
CA TRP A 140 -3.78 8.69 20.16
C TRP A 140 -4.51 9.91 20.72
N HIS A 141 -4.13 10.38 21.92
CA HIS A 141 -4.61 11.61 22.55
C HIS A 141 -3.72 12.83 22.27
N TRP A 142 -3.09 12.91 21.10
CA TRP A 142 -2.30 14.08 20.68
C TRP A 142 -1.10 14.41 21.59
N GLY A 143 -0.51 13.40 22.23
CA GLY A 143 0.65 13.57 23.12
C GLY A 143 0.29 14.08 24.51
N VAL A 144 -0.97 13.97 24.93
CA VAL A 144 -1.36 14.28 26.32
C VAL A 144 -0.63 13.33 27.28
N SER A 145 0.01 13.90 28.30
CA SER A 145 0.70 13.16 29.36
C SER A 145 -0.21 12.09 29.96
N VAL A 146 0.31 10.88 30.11
CA VAL A 146 -0.48 9.71 30.52
C VAL A 146 -1.01 9.84 31.94
N GLU A 147 -0.33 10.61 32.79
CA GLU A 147 -0.74 10.96 34.15
C GLU A 147 -2.02 11.82 34.18
N LYS A 148 -2.43 12.39 33.05
CA LYS A 148 -3.68 13.15 32.90
C LYS A 148 -4.80 12.35 32.27
N LEU A 149 -4.49 11.20 31.65
CA LEU A 149 -5.46 10.38 30.92
C LEU A 149 -6.10 9.39 31.89
N THR A 150 -7.35 9.66 32.27
CA THR A 150 -8.11 8.79 33.16
C THR A 150 -8.48 7.47 32.49
N ARG A 151 -8.88 6.46 33.28
CA ARG A 151 -9.45 5.21 32.77
C ARG A 151 -10.55 5.44 31.72
N GLY A 152 -11.40 6.45 31.91
CA GLY A 152 -12.43 6.80 30.93
C GLY A 152 -11.89 7.24 29.57
N ASN A 153 -10.73 7.92 29.52
CA ASN A 153 -10.09 8.28 28.24
C ASN A 153 -9.48 7.06 27.55
N VAL A 154 -8.94 6.12 28.32
CA VAL A 154 -8.45 4.84 27.78
C VAL A 154 -9.62 4.01 27.25
N ALA A 155 -10.74 3.99 27.97
CA ALA A 155 -11.97 3.35 27.54
C ALA A 155 -12.49 3.95 26.22
N ASP A 156 -12.47 5.28 26.04
CA ASP A 156 -12.80 5.93 24.76
C ASP A 156 -11.96 5.38 23.61
N LEU A 157 -10.64 5.26 23.81
CA LEU A 157 -9.73 4.75 22.80
C LEU A 157 -9.97 3.26 22.49
N ILE A 158 -10.18 2.42 23.50
CA ILE A 158 -10.44 0.99 23.29
C ILE A 158 -11.78 0.79 22.58
N CYS A 159 -12.83 1.51 23.00
CA CYS A 159 -14.15 1.43 22.36
C CYS A 159 -14.08 1.90 20.90
N TYR A 160 -13.42 3.03 20.63
CA TYR A 160 -13.18 3.52 19.27
C TYR A 160 -12.34 2.55 18.44
N GLY A 161 -11.25 2.02 19.02
CA GLY A 161 -10.26 1.24 18.31
C GLY A 161 -10.74 -0.18 17.97
N PHE A 162 -11.45 -0.84 18.88
CA PHE A 162 -11.83 -2.25 18.72
C PHE A 162 -13.31 -2.42 18.38
N TRP A 163 -14.20 -1.68 19.05
CA TRP A 163 -15.66 -1.78 18.83
C TRP A 163 -16.19 -0.78 17.80
N TYR A 164 -15.41 0.26 17.46
CA TYR A 164 -15.81 1.36 16.58
C TYR A 164 -17.06 2.08 17.06
N ARG A 165 -17.18 2.24 18.38
CA ARG A 165 -18.31 2.88 19.07
C ARG A 165 -17.82 3.82 20.17
N SER A 166 -18.64 4.79 20.50
CA SER A 166 -18.50 5.57 21.72
C SER A 166 -18.94 4.76 22.94
N GLN A 167 -18.48 5.16 24.14
CA GLN A 167 -18.96 4.55 25.39
C GLN A 167 -20.48 4.70 25.57
N GLN A 168 -21.07 5.80 25.10
CA GLN A 168 -22.52 6.00 25.14
C GLN A 168 -23.26 4.98 24.27
N GLU A 169 -22.82 4.77 23.02
CA GLU A 169 -23.41 3.75 22.15
C GLU A 169 -23.26 2.33 22.73
N MET A 170 -22.15 2.04 23.41
CA MET A 170 -21.97 0.78 24.12
C MET A 170 -23.01 0.62 25.24
N ALA A 171 -23.25 1.66 26.03
CA ALA A 171 -24.26 1.66 27.09
C ALA A 171 -25.68 1.51 26.55
N ASP A 172 -26.03 2.25 25.49
CA ASP A 172 -27.35 2.20 24.83
C ASP A 172 -27.66 0.80 24.27
N GLU A 173 -26.62 0.03 23.93
CA GLU A 173 -26.73 -1.34 23.43
C GLU A 173 -26.58 -2.41 24.53
N GLY A 174 -26.64 -2.02 25.80
CA GLY A 174 -26.59 -2.94 26.94
C GLY A 174 -25.19 -3.46 27.30
N MET A 175 -24.13 -2.82 26.81
CA MET A 175 -22.72 -3.15 27.10
C MET A 175 -22.04 -2.07 27.95
N GLY A 176 -22.79 -1.39 28.84
CA GLY A 176 -22.30 -0.25 29.63
C GLY A 176 -21.11 -0.57 30.55
N ASP A 177 -21.01 -1.79 31.06
CA ASP A 177 -19.93 -2.21 31.97
C ASP A 177 -18.66 -2.68 31.22
N LEU A 178 -18.78 -2.94 29.92
CA LEU A 178 -17.70 -3.50 29.10
C LEU A 178 -16.50 -2.56 28.94
N PRO A 179 -16.66 -1.24 28.68
CA PRO A 179 -15.52 -0.32 28.57
C PRO A 179 -14.58 -0.38 29.78
N ASP A 180 -15.13 -0.34 31.00
CA ASP A 180 -14.34 -0.42 32.23
C ASP A 180 -13.64 -1.78 32.40
N GLN A 181 -14.32 -2.86 32.01
CA GLN A 181 -13.73 -4.20 32.00
C GLN A 181 -12.53 -4.26 31.04
N LEU A 182 -12.66 -3.75 29.82
CA LEU A 182 -11.57 -3.77 28.84
C LEU A 182 -10.35 -2.97 29.31
N VAL A 183 -10.56 -1.84 30.01
CA VAL A 183 -9.45 -1.10 30.61
C VAL A 183 -8.77 -1.91 31.71
N ARG A 184 -9.52 -2.59 32.59
CA ARG A 184 -8.94 -3.47 33.61
C ARG A 184 -8.09 -4.58 32.98
N GLU A 185 -8.61 -5.25 31.96
CA GLU A 185 -7.87 -6.32 31.26
C GLU A 185 -6.58 -5.80 30.61
N LEU A 186 -6.60 -4.58 30.06
CA LEU A 186 -5.40 -3.92 29.51
C LEU A 186 -4.37 -3.61 30.61
N GLU A 187 -4.81 -3.03 31.72
CA GLU A 187 -3.97 -2.70 32.88
C GLU A 187 -3.29 -3.94 33.47
N GLU A 188 -4.06 -5.01 33.68
CA GLU A 188 -3.57 -6.29 34.16
C GLU A 188 -2.55 -6.90 33.20
N ALA A 189 -2.83 -6.91 31.89
CA ALA A 189 -1.94 -7.50 30.91
C ALA A 189 -0.61 -6.75 30.76
N TRP A 190 -0.61 -5.41 30.82
CA TRP A 190 0.61 -4.61 30.70
C TRP A 190 1.28 -4.28 32.03
N GLY A 191 0.67 -4.60 33.18
CA GLY A 191 1.17 -4.21 34.49
C GLY A 191 1.23 -2.69 34.67
N VAL A 192 0.27 -1.97 34.09
CA VAL A 192 0.17 -0.50 34.16
C VAL A 192 -1.11 -0.10 34.87
N THR A 193 -1.14 1.13 35.38
CA THR A 193 -2.35 1.73 35.95
C THR A 193 -2.58 3.10 35.32
N PHE A 194 -3.83 3.43 35.03
CA PHE A 194 -4.25 4.76 34.61
C PHE A 194 -4.96 5.48 35.76
N PRO A 195 -4.82 6.81 35.88
CA PRO A 195 -5.47 7.58 36.93
C PRO A 195 -6.97 7.31 37.09
N ASP A 196 -7.36 7.06 38.33
CA ASP A 196 -8.74 7.21 38.78
C ASP A 196 -9.03 8.69 39.07
N GLY A 197 -10.19 9.18 38.66
CA GLY A 197 -10.56 10.58 38.86
C GLY A 197 -11.77 11.00 38.05
N PRO A 198 -12.25 12.25 38.23
CA PRO A 198 -13.36 12.78 37.46
C PRO A 198 -13.02 12.73 35.98
N TYR A 199 -13.87 12.06 35.20
CA TYR A 199 -13.68 11.91 33.77
C TYR A 199 -13.69 13.29 33.09
N LYS A 200 -12.59 13.60 32.40
CA LYS A 200 -12.47 14.76 31.53
C LYS A 200 -12.18 14.27 30.12
N PRO A 201 -13.06 14.51 29.14
CA PRO A 201 -12.83 14.06 27.77
C PRO A 201 -11.63 14.81 27.17
N TYR A 202 -10.61 14.05 26.75
CA TYR A 202 -9.51 14.56 25.95
C TYR A 202 -9.78 14.28 24.47
N LYS A 203 -9.30 15.19 23.61
CA LYS A 203 -9.38 14.95 22.17
C LYS A 203 -8.53 13.74 21.80
N MET A 204 -9.06 12.91 20.92
CA MET A 204 -8.38 11.76 20.34
C MET A 204 -8.33 11.88 18.81
N MET A 205 -7.41 11.18 18.15
CA MET A 205 -7.43 10.99 16.71
C MET A 205 -8.61 10.08 16.27
N SER A 206 -9.80 10.64 16.14
CA SER A 206 -11.03 9.91 15.75
C SER A 206 -11.34 10.04 14.25
N HIS A 207 -10.35 9.77 13.39
CA HIS A 207 -10.41 9.96 11.93
C HIS A 207 -11.65 9.35 11.25
N LEU A 208 -12.21 8.26 11.80
CA LEU A 208 -13.44 7.64 11.31
C LEU A 208 -14.66 8.56 11.47
N TRP A 209 -14.72 9.31 12.56
CA TRP A 209 -15.88 10.13 12.94
C TRP A 209 -15.72 11.61 12.56
N GLU A 210 -14.49 12.05 12.26
CA GLU A 210 -14.23 13.43 11.88
C GLU A 210 -14.59 13.72 10.40
N PRO A 211 -14.81 15.00 10.03
CA PRO A 211 -14.94 15.39 8.64
C PRO A 211 -13.75 14.95 7.78
N VAL A 212 -14.03 14.49 6.57
CA VAL A 212 -13.02 14.10 5.58
C VAL A 212 -12.13 15.30 5.25
N ARG A 213 -10.82 15.11 5.42
CA ARG A 213 -9.79 16.10 5.12
C ARG A 213 -9.38 16.06 3.65
N ALA A 214 -10.23 16.58 2.78
CA ALA A 214 -9.95 16.73 1.36
C ALA A 214 -10.07 18.21 0.94
N PHE A 215 -9.35 18.60 -0.10
CA PHE A 215 -9.55 19.92 -0.73
C PHE A 215 -10.01 19.76 -2.17
N TYR A 216 -10.69 20.80 -2.68
CA TYR A 216 -11.15 20.84 -4.05
C TYR A 216 -9.97 20.81 -5.03
N ARG A 217 -10.00 19.83 -5.93
CA ARG A 217 -9.07 19.75 -7.05
C ARG A 217 -9.85 20.13 -8.30
N PRO A 218 -9.42 21.16 -9.05
CA PRO A 218 -10.14 21.64 -10.22
C PRO A 218 -10.23 20.56 -11.31
N LEU A 219 -11.19 20.70 -12.22
CA LEU A 219 -11.44 19.71 -13.28
C LEU A 219 -10.17 19.40 -14.08
N TRP A 220 -9.30 20.41 -14.30
CA TRP A 220 -8.10 20.25 -15.12
C TRP A 220 -7.09 19.31 -14.47
N PHE A 221 -7.10 19.24 -13.13
CA PHE A 221 -6.26 18.29 -12.39
C PHE A 221 -6.67 16.87 -12.74
N TYR A 222 -7.97 16.55 -12.62
CA TYR A 222 -8.49 15.22 -12.91
C TYR A 222 -8.43 14.88 -14.40
N ALA A 223 -8.69 15.84 -15.29
CA ALA A 223 -8.49 15.66 -16.73
C ALA A 223 -7.03 15.32 -17.05
N GLY A 224 -6.07 16.01 -16.43
CA GLY A 224 -4.64 15.69 -16.53
C GLY A 224 -4.32 14.27 -16.03
N VAL A 225 -4.86 13.87 -14.89
CA VAL A 225 -4.71 12.49 -14.38
C VAL A 225 -5.28 11.47 -15.38
N GLU A 226 -6.47 11.70 -15.95
CA GLU A 226 -7.07 10.80 -16.94
C GLU A 226 -6.21 10.66 -18.20
N VAL A 227 -5.57 11.74 -18.67
CA VAL A 227 -4.58 11.69 -19.77
C VAL A 227 -3.37 10.83 -19.38
N LEU A 228 -2.84 10.98 -18.16
CA LEU A 228 -1.72 10.15 -17.69
C LEU A 228 -2.09 8.66 -17.59
N ILE A 229 -3.30 8.36 -17.13
CA ILE A 229 -3.82 6.99 -17.02
C ILE A 229 -4.04 6.39 -18.42
N ALA A 230 -4.52 7.18 -19.38
CA ALA A 230 -4.65 6.76 -20.77
C ALA A 230 -3.28 6.48 -21.41
N LEU A 231 -2.29 7.34 -21.19
CA LEU A 231 -0.91 7.11 -21.62
C LEU A 231 -0.38 5.80 -21.05
N LYS A 232 -0.46 5.63 -19.73
CA LYS A 232 -0.04 4.39 -19.03
C LYS A 232 -0.74 3.17 -19.62
N HIS A 233 -2.04 3.28 -19.93
CA HIS A 233 -2.81 2.20 -20.54
C HIS A 233 -2.25 1.82 -21.90
N CYS A 234 -2.02 2.79 -22.79
CA CYS A 234 -1.39 2.56 -24.10
C CYS A 234 0.01 1.95 -23.98
N MET A 235 0.82 2.41 -23.03
CA MET A 235 2.16 1.86 -22.81
C MET A 235 2.10 0.38 -22.37
N LEU A 236 1.21 0.02 -21.44
CA LEU A 236 1.03 -1.37 -21.02
C LEU A 236 0.52 -2.26 -22.16
N LEU A 237 -0.46 -1.79 -22.95
CA LEU A 237 -0.95 -2.52 -24.11
C LEU A 237 0.17 -2.75 -25.13
N ALA A 238 0.98 -1.73 -25.42
CA ALA A 238 2.11 -1.83 -26.33
C ALA A 238 3.16 -2.84 -25.83
N ALA A 239 3.41 -2.91 -24.51
CA ALA A 239 4.26 -3.93 -23.90
C ALA A 239 3.69 -5.36 -24.00
N GLY A 240 2.41 -5.53 -24.33
CA GLY A 240 1.75 -6.82 -24.46
C GLY A 240 0.91 -7.22 -23.23
N PHE A 241 0.65 -6.29 -22.31
CA PHE A 241 -0.36 -6.51 -21.29
C PHE A 241 -1.76 -6.47 -21.90
N ARG A 242 -2.68 -7.25 -21.34
CA ARG A 242 -4.11 -7.20 -21.65
C ARG A 242 -4.85 -6.56 -20.48
N ALA A 243 -5.75 -5.63 -20.77
CA ALA A 243 -6.54 -4.95 -19.75
C ALA A 243 -7.89 -5.64 -19.57
N HIS A 244 -8.31 -5.78 -18.32
CA HIS A 244 -9.54 -6.47 -17.94
C HIS A 244 -10.30 -5.66 -16.89
N ARG A 245 -11.58 -6.04 -16.72
CA ARG A 245 -12.44 -5.52 -15.66
C ARG A 245 -13.17 -6.66 -14.97
N TYR A 246 -13.30 -6.56 -13.66
CA TYR A 246 -14.15 -7.43 -12.86
C TYR A 246 -14.79 -6.62 -11.75
N GLU A 247 -16.12 -6.54 -11.75
CA GLU A 247 -16.85 -5.67 -10.83
C GLU A 247 -16.28 -4.23 -10.86
N GLY A 248 -15.86 -3.69 -9.71
CA GLY A 248 -15.22 -2.38 -9.60
C GLY A 248 -13.70 -2.36 -9.86
N LEU A 249 -13.08 -3.49 -10.21
CA LEU A 249 -11.64 -3.65 -10.35
C LEU A 249 -11.18 -3.58 -11.82
N VAL A 250 -10.19 -2.72 -12.10
CA VAL A 250 -9.40 -2.78 -13.33
C VAL A 250 -8.13 -3.57 -13.03
N TYR A 251 -7.71 -4.44 -13.94
CA TYR A 251 -6.43 -5.14 -13.78
C TYR A 251 -5.81 -5.45 -15.15
N TYR A 252 -4.49 -5.63 -15.14
CA TYR A 252 -3.69 -5.91 -16.32
C TYR A 252 -3.03 -7.26 -16.18
N THR A 253 -3.07 -8.07 -17.24
CA THR A 253 -2.47 -9.40 -17.27
C THR A 253 -1.34 -9.46 -18.29
N TYR A 254 -0.22 -10.07 -17.95
CA TYR A 254 0.88 -10.36 -18.87
C TYR A 254 1.26 -11.84 -18.78
N GLY A 255 1.39 -12.51 -19.92
CA GLY A 255 1.80 -13.92 -19.98
C GLY A 255 0.83 -14.93 -19.35
N LEU A 256 -0.39 -14.52 -18.97
CA LEU A 256 -1.42 -15.46 -18.52
C LEU A 256 -1.97 -16.23 -19.73
N PRO A 257 -2.06 -17.58 -19.65
CA PRO A 257 -2.67 -18.37 -20.71
C PRO A 257 -4.15 -18.01 -20.84
N GLU A 258 -4.68 -18.07 -22.07
CA GLU A 258 -6.13 -17.98 -22.27
C GLU A 258 -6.81 -19.16 -21.58
N SER A 259 -7.85 -18.86 -20.78
CA SER A 259 -8.57 -19.84 -19.97
C SER A 259 -9.01 -21.02 -20.84
N SER A 260 -8.32 -22.15 -20.73
CA SER A 260 -8.85 -23.43 -21.18
C SER A 260 -9.62 -24.02 -20.00
N LEU A 261 -10.91 -24.25 -20.21
CA LEU A 261 -11.84 -24.88 -19.25
C LEU A 261 -11.41 -26.31 -18.83
N SER A 262 -10.29 -26.79 -19.36
CA SER A 262 -9.68 -28.09 -19.15
C SER A 262 -8.30 -27.95 -18.51
N THR A 263 -8.22 -27.31 -17.33
CA THR A 263 -6.99 -27.35 -16.52
C THR A 263 -6.97 -28.66 -15.72
N PRO A 264 -5.92 -29.50 -15.84
CA PRO A 264 -5.81 -30.71 -15.05
C PRO A 264 -5.78 -30.40 -13.55
N ILE A 265 -6.17 -31.37 -12.70
CA ILE A 265 -6.04 -31.25 -11.25
C ILE A 265 -4.55 -31.13 -10.90
N MET A 266 -4.09 -29.91 -10.65
CA MET A 266 -2.71 -29.63 -10.24
C MET A 266 -2.57 -29.81 -8.72
N THR A 267 -1.48 -30.43 -8.29
CA THR A 267 -1.06 -30.40 -6.89
C THR A 267 -0.76 -28.96 -6.45
N ARG A 268 -0.84 -28.67 -5.15
CA ARG A 268 -0.51 -27.32 -4.61
C ARG A 268 0.87 -26.82 -5.06
N ARG A 269 1.86 -27.71 -5.11
CA ARG A 269 3.23 -27.38 -5.55
C ARG A 269 3.31 -27.04 -7.04
N GLN A 270 2.57 -27.75 -7.89
CA GLN A 270 2.49 -27.43 -9.31
C GLN A 270 1.75 -26.11 -9.55
N ALA A 271 0.68 -25.85 -8.79
CA ALA A 271 -0.03 -24.57 -8.83
C ALA A 271 0.86 -23.39 -8.40
N ALA A 272 1.67 -23.55 -7.36
CA ALA A 272 2.65 -22.55 -6.93
C ALA A 272 3.72 -22.29 -8.00
N ALA A 273 4.27 -23.34 -8.63
CA ALA A 273 5.30 -23.21 -9.67
C ALA A 273 4.82 -22.44 -10.92
N SER A 274 3.54 -22.54 -11.27
CA SER A 274 2.93 -21.79 -12.38
C SER A 274 2.15 -20.54 -11.96
N ALA A 275 2.08 -20.23 -10.66
CA ALA A 275 1.28 -19.14 -10.13
C ALA A 275 1.75 -17.77 -10.63
N PRO A 276 0.85 -16.86 -11.05
CA PRO A 276 1.23 -15.51 -11.41
C PRO A 276 1.75 -14.71 -10.22
N LEU A 277 2.54 -13.68 -10.53
CA LEU A 277 2.76 -12.55 -9.64
C LEU A 277 1.49 -11.70 -9.58
N LEU A 278 1.03 -11.36 -8.38
CA LEU A 278 -0.05 -10.39 -8.16
C LEU A 278 0.54 -9.09 -7.61
N PHE A 279 0.51 -8.02 -8.39
CA PHE A 279 0.99 -6.70 -7.98
C PHE A 279 -0.16 -5.80 -7.51
N MET A 280 -0.02 -5.23 -6.31
CA MET A 280 -0.99 -4.33 -5.66
C MET A 280 -0.32 -2.98 -5.32
N HIS A 281 -0.83 -1.89 -5.93
CA HIS A 281 -0.26 -0.54 -5.78
C HIS A 281 -0.73 0.20 -4.52
N GLY A 282 0.04 1.21 -4.10
CA GLY A 282 -0.35 2.16 -3.05
C GLY A 282 -1.17 3.35 -3.58
N VAL A 283 -1.56 4.26 -2.68
CA VAL A 283 -2.22 5.53 -3.05
C VAL A 283 -1.32 6.40 -3.95
N GLY A 284 -1.90 7.07 -4.94
CA GLY A 284 -1.16 7.95 -5.84
C GLY A 284 -1.75 7.92 -7.25
N LEU A 285 -0.92 7.80 -8.29
CA LEU A 285 -1.37 7.75 -9.69
C LEU A 285 -1.59 6.31 -10.20
N GLY A 286 -2.08 5.41 -9.34
CA GLY A 286 -2.31 4.02 -9.69
C GLY A 286 -1.01 3.26 -9.96
N ILE A 287 -0.98 2.47 -11.03
CA ILE A 287 0.21 1.71 -11.45
C ILE A 287 1.31 2.62 -12.03
N LEU A 288 0.99 3.83 -12.49
CA LEU A 288 1.92 4.68 -13.25
C LEU A 288 3.27 4.92 -12.54
N PRO A 289 3.35 5.25 -11.24
CA PRO A 289 4.65 5.40 -10.57
C PRO A 289 5.47 4.11 -10.57
N TYR A 290 4.80 2.96 -10.49
CA TYR A 290 5.43 1.64 -10.41
C TYR A 290 5.79 1.05 -11.77
N PHE A 291 5.72 1.84 -12.85
CA PHE A 291 5.80 1.31 -14.21
C PHE A 291 7.08 0.49 -14.45
N ASN A 292 8.26 1.05 -14.11
CA ASN A 292 9.53 0.34 -14.27
C ASN A 292 9.59 -0.92 -13.38
N PHE A 293 9.15 -0.80 -12.13
CA PHE A 293 9.09 -1.92 -11.19
C PHE A 293 8.20 -3.05 -11.69
N LEU A 294 7.02 -2.74 -12.25
CA LEU A 294 6.11 -3.72 -12.86
C LEU A 294 6.74 -4.40 -14.08
N LEU A 295 7.45 -3.67 -14.94
CA LEU A 295 8.17 -4.27 -16.07
C LEU A 295 9.29 -5.21 -15.59
N ARG A 296 10.01 -4.86 -14.53
CA ARG A 296 11.03 -5.73 -13.91
C ARG A 296 10.43 -6.98 -13.29
N LEU A 297 9.29 -6.87 -12.61
CA LEU A 297 8.54 -8.04 -12.14
C LEU A 297 8.12 -8.94 -13.31
N SER A 298 7.68 -8.34 -14.41
CA SER A 298 7.26 -9.07 -15.62
C SER A 298 8.44 -9.75 -16.34
N SER A 299 9.64 -9.20 -16.22
CA SER A 299 10.85 -9.79 -16.81
C SER A 299 11.45 -10.94 -15.99
N ILE A 300 10.88 -11.29 -14.84
CA ILE A 300 11.14 -12.59 -14.17
C ILE A 300 10.72 -13.76 -15.10
N GLY A 301 9.85 -13.52 -16.09
CA GLY A 301 9.44 -14.54 -17.06
C GLY A 301 8.29 -15.42 -16.57
N ARG A 302 7.51 -14.92 -15.61
CA ARG A 302 6.29 -15.57 -15.11
C ARG A 302 5.06 -14.72 -15.42
N PRO A 303 3.85 -15.31 -15.42
CA PRO A 303 2.63 -14.54 -15.61
C PRO A 303 2.47 -13.47 -14.53
N VAL A 304 1.88 -12.33 -14.89
CA VAL A 304 1.65 -11.19 -13.98
C VAL A 304 0.19 -10.77 -14.05
N VAL A 305 -0.38 -10.48 -12.88
CA VAL A 305 -1.65 -9.79 -12.68
C VAL A 305 -1.35 -8.51 -11.89
N ALA A 306 -1.56 -7.34 -12.48
CA ALA A 306 -1.38 -6.06 -11.82
C ALA A 306 -2.74 -5.39 -11.64
N VAL A 307 -3.18 -5.23 -10.40
CA VAL A 307 -4.48 -4.62 -10.10
C VAL A 307 -4.35 -3.10 -10.06
N GLU A 308 -5.38 -2.39 -10.49
CA GLU A 308 -5.46 -0.93 -10.45
C GLU A 308 -6.81 -0.50 -9.89
N VAL A 309 -6.78 0.07 -8.69
CA VAL A 309 -7.95 0.44 -7.91
C VAL A 309 -8.23 1.93 -8.09
N ARG A 310 -9.34 2.25 -8.76
CA ARG A 310 -9.67 3.62 -9.22
C ARG A 310 -9.58 4.69 -8.12
N HIS A 311 -10.16 4.40 -6.95
CA HIS A 311 -10.24 5.35 -5.85
C HIS A 311 -8.90 5.59 -5.15
N LEU A 312 -7.87 4.78 -5.45
CA LEU A 312 -6.49 4.94 -4.98
C LEU A 312 -5.55 5.51 -6.07
N SER A 313 -6.11 5.89 -7.22
CA SER A 313 -5.37 6.39 -8.39
C SER A 313 -5.51 7.90 -8.62
N MET A 314 -5.93 8.69 -7.61
CA MET A 314 -6.22 10.13 -7.72
C MET A 314 -7.17 10.48 -8.88
N ARG A 315 -8.06 9.56 -9.23
CA ARG A 315 -9.08 9.75 -10.27
C ARG A 315 -10.37 10.21 -9.61
N ALA A 316 -11.11 11.07 -10.30
CA ALA A 316 -12.45 11.44 -9.89
C ALA A 316 -13.30 10.16 -9.75
N CYS A 317 -13.83 9.92 -8.56
CA CYS A 317 -14.72 8.80 -8.26
C CYS A 317 -15.71 9.16 -7.15
N SER A 318 -16.88 8.55 -7.21
CA SER A 318 -17.98 8.72 -6.23
C SER A 318 -18.25 7.43 -5.44
N VAL A 319 -17.39 6.43 -5.59
CA VAL A 319 -17.47 5.12 -4.93
C VAL A 319 -16.11 4.79 -4.36
N VAL A 320 -16.08 4.56 -3.06
CA VAL A 320 -14.91 4.08 -2.30
C VAL A 320 -15.35 2.76 -1.66
N PRO A 321 -14.96 1.61 -2.22
CA PRO A 321 -15.24 0.28 -1.67
C PRO A 321 -14.39 0.00 -0.44
N ASP A 322 -14.81 -1.00 0.33
CA ASP A 322 -14.05 -1.47 1.50
C ASP A 322 -12.96 -2.45 1.07
N GLU A 323 -11.95 -2.66 1.91
CA GLU A 323 -10.84 -3.55 1.57
C GLU A 323 -11.27 -5.01 1.39
N ASP A 324 -12.36 -5.43 2.04
CA ASP A 324 -12.97 -6.73 1.83
C ASP A 324 -13.58 -6.84 0.44
N ASP A 325 -14.27 -5.80 -0.05
CA ASP A 325 -14.79 -5.76 -1.43
C ASP A 325 -13.65 -5.87 -2.43
N ILE A 326 -12.54 -5.15 -2.20
CA ILE A 326 -11.35 -5.21 -3.05
C ILE A 326 -10.77 -6.63 -3.04
N ALA A 327 -10.64 -7.28 -1.87
CA ALA A 327 -10.14 -8.65 -1.76
C ALA A 327 -11.05 -9.65 -2.51
N HIS A 328 -12.37 -9.51 -2.39
CA HIS A 328 -13.35 -10.30 -3.16
C HIS A 328 -13.21 -10.08 -4.67
N TRP A 329 -13.07 -8.82 -5.13
CA TRP A 329 -12.88 -8.54 -6.55
C TRP A 329 -11.57 -9.10 -7.08
N ILE A 330 -10.49 -9.01 -6.31
CA ILE A 330 -9.22 -9.64 -6.69
C ILE A 330 -9.40 -11.15 -6.80
N LYS A 331 -10.01 -11.79 -5.80
CA LYS A 331 -10.25 -13.24 -5.79
C LYS A 331 -11.09 -13.68 -7.00
N GLY A 332 -12.21 -13.02 -7.27
CA GLY A 332 -13.07 -13.37 -8.41
C GLY A 332 -12.43 -13.06 -9.77
N ALA A 333 -11.58 -12.03 -9.86
CA ALA A 333 -10.77 -11.77 -11.05
C ALA A 333 -9.76 -12.90 -11.30
N LEU A 334 -9.11 -13.42 -10.25
CA LEU A 334 -8.21 -14.58 -10.35
C LEU A 334 -8.98 -15.84 -10.75
N ASP A 335 -10.13 -16.10 -10.15
CA ASP A 335 -10.97 -17.26 -10.46
C ASP A 335 -11.44 -17.30 -11.91
N ARG A 336 -11.77 -16.13 -12.49
CA ARG A 336 -12.12 -16.01 -13.91
C ARG A 336 -11.01 -16.49 -14.84
N HIS A 337 -9.75 -16.34 -14.43
CA HIS A 337 -8.57 -16.80 -15.18
C HIS A 337 -8.12 -18.20 -14.76
N GLY A 338 -8.89 -18.91 -13.92
CA GLY A 338 -8.50 -20.23 -13.40
C GLY A 338 -7.28 -20.18 -12.47
N VAL A 339 -6.94 -19.01 -11.93
CA VAL A 339 -5.75 -18.81 -11.09
C VAL A 339 -6.06 -19.19 -9.65
N ARG A 340 -5.49 -20.31 -9.20
CA ARG A 340 -5.71 -20.84 -7.84
C ARG A 340 -4.77 -20.26 -6.79
N GLN A 341 -3.55 -19.91 -7.19
CA GLN A 341 -2.53 -19.34 -6.32
C GLN A 341 -1.80 -18.18 -6.99
N VAL A 342 -1.28 -17.27 -6.19
CA VAL A 342 -0.51 -16.09 -6.60
C VAL A 342 0.68 -15.85 -5.67
N HIS A 343 1.68 -15.15 -6.18
CA HIS A 343 2.76 -14.57 -5.38
C HIS A 343 2.53 -13.06 -5.27
N CYS A 344 2.16 -12.61 -4.08
CA CYS A 344 1.76 -11.22 -3.86
C CYS A 344 2.98 -10.31 -3.75
N VAL A 345 2.97 -9.19 -4.46
CA VAL A 345 3.88 -8.06 -4.28
C VAL A 345 3.03 -6.82 -4.05
N ALA A 346 3.15 -6.20 -2.88
CA ALA A 346 2.30 -5.09 -2.48
C ALA A 346 3.12 -3.94 -1.90
N HIS A 347 2.74 -2.71 -2.22
CA HIS A 347 3.37 -1.51 -1.68
C HIS A 347 2.37 -0.61 -0.96
N SER A 348 2.77 -0.04 0.19
CA SER A 348 2.00 0.98 0.91
C SER A 348 0.53 0.55 1.08
N TYR A 349 -0.46 1.33 0.65
CA TYR A 349 -1.88 0.97 0.75
C TYR A 349 -2.22 -0.42 0.15
N GLY A 350 -1.52 -0.86 -0.89
CA GLY A 350 -1.68 -2.19 -1.46
C GLY A 350 -1.41 -3.32 -0.45
N THR A 351 -0.63 -3.04 0.61
CA THR A 351 -0.40 -4.00 1.71
C THR A 351 -1.65 -4.26 2.54
N PHE A 352 -2.65 -3.36 2.56
CA PHE A 352 -3.96 -3.65 3.12
C PHE A 352 -4.73 -4.67 2.28
N MET A 353 -4.70 -4.52 0.95
CA MET A 353 -5.28 -5.51 0.03
C MET A 353 -4.63 -6.88 0.22
N ALA A 354 -3.29 -6.91 0.32
CA ALA A 354 -2.54 -8.13 0.55
C ALA A 354 -2.87 -8.74 1.92
N SER A 355 -2.98 -7.93 2.96
CA SER A 355 -3.39 -8.35 4.31
C SER A 355 -4.76 -9.03 4.28
N ARG A 356 -5.76 -8.40 3.66
CA ARG A 356 -7.11 -8.96 3.54
C ARG A 356 -7.13 -10.24 2.71
N LEU A 357 -6.38 -10.32 1.61
CA LEU A 357 -6.22 -11.56 0.84
C LEU A 357 -5.61 -12.70 1.67
N VAL A 358 -4.59 -12.42 2.51
CA VAL A 358 -4.00 -13.43 3.39
C VAL A 358 -5.00 -13.91 4.44
N GLN A 359 -5.77 -13.00 5.03
CA GLN A 359 -6.72 -13.32 6.09
C GLN A 359 -7.96 -14.06 5.56
N MET A 360 -8.49 -13.68 4.40
CA MET A 360 -9.73 -14.24 3.84
C MET A 360 -9.50 -15.41 2.88
N TYR A 361 -8.38 -15.39 2.14
CA TYR A 361 -8.08 -16.32 1.06
C TYR A 361 -6.67 -16.92 1.20
N ARG A 362 -6.30 -17.33 2.41
CA ARG A 362 -4.94 -17.81 2.75
C ARG A 362 -4.38 -18.84 1.77
N SER A 363 -5.21 -19.74 1.24
CA SER A 363 -4.82 -20.79 0.29
C SER A 363 -4.41 -20.26 -1.09
N THR A 364 -4.85 -19.05 -1.44
CA THR A 364 -4.54 -18.37 -2.70
C THR A 364 -3.16 -17.69 -2.66
N VAL A 365 -2.64 -17.37 -1.47
CA VAL A 365 -1.34 -16.69 -1.33
C VAL A 365 -0.21 -17.72 -1.16
N GLY A 366 0.60 -17.89 -2.21
CA GLY A 366 1.77 -18.79 -2.22
C GLY A 366 3.02 -18.17 -1.58
N SER A 367 3.26 -16.89 -1.83
CA SER A 367 4.26 -16.08 -1.12
C SER A 367 3.80 -14.63 -1.00
N LEU A 368 4.38 -13.90 -0.07
CA LEU A 368 4.03 -12.52 0.24
C LEU A 368 5.27 -11.62 0.23
N SER A 369 5.26 -10.56 -0.55
CA SER A 369 6.31 -9.54 -0.58
C SER A 369 5.69 -8.17 -0.33
N LEU A 370 6.06 -7.56 0.79
CA LEU A 370 5.53 -6.26 1.21
C LEU A 370 6.64 -5.21 1.13
N VAL A 371 6.36 -4.08 0.49
CA VAL A 371 7.26 -2.92 0.38
C VAL A 371 6.64 -1.76 1.14
N ASP A 372 7.37 -1.18 2.08
CA ASP A 372 6.90 -0.14 3.00
C ASP A 372 5.50 -0.46 3.59
N PRO A 373 5.34 -1.60 4.30
CA PRO A 373 4.05 -2.09 4.77
C PRO A 373 3.40 -1.20 5.84
N VAL A 374 2.27 -0.60 5.48
CA VAL A 374 1.41 0.15 6.39
C VAL A 374 0.36 -0.74 7.08
N CYS A 375 0.31 -2.03 6.75
CA CYS A 375 -0.55 -3.05 7.38
C CYS A 375 0.00 -3.60 8.70
N PHE A 376 1.15 -3.14 9.18
CA PHE A 376 1.73 -3.59 10.45
C PHE A 376 1.58 -2.54 11.56
N VAL A 377 1.37 -3.04 12.79
CA VAL A 377 1.34 -2.22 14.02
C VAL A 377 0.41 -1.01 13.89
N MET A 378 -0.76 -1.20 13.25
CA MET A 378 -1.66 -0.10 12.90
C MET A 378 -2.25 0.59 14.14
N PHE A 379 -2.41 -0.17 15.22
CA PHE A 379 -2.83 0.32 16.54
C PHE A 379 -1.86 1.32 17.16
N SER A 380 -0.63 1.47 16.64
CA SER A 380 0.34 2.48 17.14
C SER A 380 -0.08 3.93 16.92
N GLY A 381 -1.04 4.20 16.02
CA GLY A 381 -1.48 5.55 15.66
C GLY A 381 -0.50 6.34 14.78
N LYS A 382 0.71 5.84 14.51
CA LYS A 382 1.74 6.57 13.73
C LYS A 382 1.30 6.84 12.29
N LEU A 383 0.74 5.82 11.62
CA LEU A 383 0.24 5.94 10.25
C LEU A 383 -0.86 7.01 10.16
N ILE A 384 -1.86 6.91 11.03
CA ILE A 384 -3.00 7.81 11.08
C ILE A 384 -2.53 9.24 11.34
N TYR A 385 -1.66 9.45 12.34
CA TYR A 385 -1.10 10.76 12.63
C TYR A 385 -0.40 11.36 11.39
N ASN A 386 0.52 10.64 10.77
CA ASN A 386 1.33 11.18 9.68
C ASN A 386 0.57 11.32 8.36
N PHE A 387 -0.36 10.42 8.04
CA PHE A 387 -1.08 10.45 6.76
C PHE A 387 -2.37 11.30 6.82
N VAL A 388 -3.13 11.24 7.91
CA VAL A 388 -4.41 11.94 8.04
C VAL A 388 -4.21 13.35 8.58
N TYR A 389 -3.40 13.51 9.63
CA TYR A 389 -3.40 14.73 10.44
C TYR A 389 -2.22 15.66 10.17
N ARG A 390 -1.01 15.11 9.97
CA ARG A 390 0.21 15.90 9.82
C ARG A 390 0.17 16.75 8.56
N THR A 391 0.62 18.00 8.69
CA THR A 391 0.65 18.99 7.60
C THR A 391 2.09 19.31 7.19
N PRO A 392 2.31 19.95 6.03
CA PRO A 392 3.65 20.39 5.63
C PRO A 392 4.29 21.36 6.65
N ALA A 393 3.48 22.19 7.31
CA ALA A 393 3.94 23.08 8.39
C ALA A 393 4.48 22.32 9.61
N GLN A 394 4.10 21.04 9.77
CA GLN A 394 4.57 20.13 10.82
C GLN A 394 5.64 19.15 10.30
N GLY A 395 6.22 19.43 9.12
CA GLY A 395 7.31 18.65 8.53
C GLY A 395 6.90 17.43 7.72
N SER A 396 5.60 17.22 7.42
CA SER A 396 5.20 16.18 6.46
C SER A 396 5.78 16.48 5.08
N ALA A 397 6.25 15.45 4.36
CA ALA A 397 6.55 15.59 2.94
C ALA A 397 5.34 16.15 2.17
N PHE A 398 5.57 17.20 1.37
CA PHE A 398 4.49 17.88 0.64
C PHE A 398 3.74 16.93 -0.31
N MET A 399 4.46 16.04 -1.00
CA MET A 399 3.85 15.06 -1.90
C MET A 399 2.94 14.08 -1.16
N THR A 400 3.37 13.55 -0.02
CA THR A 400 2.54 12.66 0.83
C THR A 400 1.27 13.37 1.27
N TRP A 401 1.41 14.59 1.80
CA TRP A 401 0.25 15.39 2.20
C TRP A 401 -0.68 15.67 1.01
N PHE A 402 -0.13 16.07 -0.14
CA PHE A 402 -0.92 16.32 -1.34
C PHE A 402 -1.71 15.07 -1.77
N ILE A 403 -1.06 13.91 -1.87
CA ILE A 403 -1.72 12.63 -2.18
C ILE A 403 -2.82 12.33 -1.16
N ALA A 404 -2.55 12.53 0.13
CA ALA A 404 -3.48 12.26 1.23
C ALA A 404 -4.68 13.23 1.30
N ARG A 405 -4.72 14.30 0.50
CA ARG A 405 -5.84 15.26 0.44
C ARG A 405 -6.73 15.10 -0.80
N ASP A 406 -6.48 14.11 -1.66
CA ASP A 406 -7.48 13.71 -2.65
C ASP A 406 -8.74 13.18 -1.95
N LEU A 407 -9.93 13.47 -2.50
CA LEU A 407 -11.20 13.12 -1.87
C LEU A 407 -11.32 11.61 -1.64
N ALA A 408 -11.02 10.81 -2.66
CA ALA A 408 -11.17 9.37 -2.58
C ALA A 408 -10.17 8.75 -1.59
N HIS A 409 -8.92 9.19 -1.64
CA HIS A 409 -7.89 8.77 -0.69
C HIS A 409 -8.27 9.12 0.76
N SER A 410 -8.73 10.35 0.98
CA SER A 410 -9.11 10.83 2.32
C SER A 410 -10.26 10.02 2.88
N VAL A 411 -11.27 9.69 2.06
CA VAL A 411 -12.41 8.84 2.44
C VAL A 411 -11.95 7.42 2.79
N SER A 412 -11.03 6.86 2.00
CA SER A 412 -10.50 5.50 2.18
C SER A 412 -9.86 5.32 3.57
N VAL A 413 -9.27 6.39 4.12
CA VAL A 413 -8.65 6.38 5.47
C VAL A 413 -9.50 7.05 6.55
N SER A 414 -10.75 7.44 6.27
CA SER A 414 -11.60 8.19 7.22
C SER A 414 -13.03 7.66 7.38
N ARG A 415 -13.47 6.66 6.60
CA ARG A 415 -14.86 6.18 6.71
C ARG A 415 -14.99 4.71 7.05
N ARG A 416 -14.29 3.81 6.37
CA ARG A 416 -14.39 2.37 6.66
C ARG A 416 -13.01 1.74 6.88
N PHE A 417 -12.11 2.55 7.43
CA PHE A 417 -10.72 2.20 7.68
C PHE A 417 -10.54 1.55 9.06
N TYR A 418 -11.03 0.32 9.21
CA TYR A 418 -11.01 -0.41 10.48
C TYR A 418 -9.65 -1.08 10.67
N TRP A 419 -8.75 -0.46 11.45
CA TRP A 419 -7.37 -0.97 11.62
C TRP A 419 -7.34 -2.44 12.06
N SER A 420 -8.31 -2.91 12.83
CA SER A 420 -8.35 -4.29 13.34
C SER A 420 -8.54 -5.33 12.24
N LEU A 421 -9.21 -4.97 11.14
CA LEU A 421 -9.37 -5.82 9.94
C LEU A 421 -8.12 -5.77 9.07
N LEU A 422 -7.53 -4.58 8.96
CA LEU A 422 -6.43 -4.30 8.03
C LEU A 422 -5.07 -4.76 8.56
N ASN A 423 -4.91 -4.79 9.89
CA ASN A 423 -3.66 -5.14 10.54
C ASN A 423 -3.31 -6.60 10.27
N LEU A 424 -2.18 -6.83 9.63
CA LEU A 424 -1.61 -8.15 9.43
C LEU A 424 -0.77 -8.52 10.64
N TRP A 425 -1.21 -9.53 11.37
CA TRP A 425 -0.50 -9.96 12.57
C TRP A 425 0.70 -10.86 12.22
N PRO A 426 1.75 -10.89 13.06
CA PRO A 426 2.96 -11.66 12.74
C PRO A 426 2.71 -13.17 12.53
N ASP A 427 1.80 -13.76 13.31
CA ASP A 427 1.43 -15.18 13.20
C ASP A 427 0.52 -15.50 11.99
N GLN A 428 0.04 -14.47 11.27
CA GLN A 428 -0.69 -14.64 10.01
C GLN A 428 0.23 -14.60 8.78
N LEU A 429 1.51 -14.22 8.96
CA LEU A 429 2.46 -14.15 7.85
C LEU A 429 2.63 -15.53 7.20
N PRO A 430 2.52 -15.65 5.87
CA PRO A 430 2.86 -16.87 5.18
C PRO A 430 4.33 -17.27 5.40
N ASP A 431 4.63 -18.57 5.33
CA ASP A 431 6.00 -19.10 5.50
C ASP A 431 7.01 -18.42 4.58
N HIS A 432 6.60 -18.14 3.34
CA HIS A 432 7.41 -17.45 2.34
C HIS A 432 7.04 -15.97 2.30
N THR A 433 7.55 -15.21 3.27
CA THR A 433 7.35 -13.76 3.35
C THR A 433 8.65 -13.00 3.19
N MET A 434 8.60 -11.92 2.41
CA MET A 434 9.63 -10.88 2.35
C MET A 434 9.04 -9.53 2.72
N VAL A 435 9.76 -8.75 3.51
CA VAL A 435 9.42 -7.37 3.84
C VAL A 435 10.59 -6.45 3.48
N ALA A 436 10.33 -5.44 2.66
CA ALA A 436 11.26 -4.36 2.33
C ALA A 436 10.82 -3.08 3.04
N LEU A 437 11.73 -2.46 3.80
CA LEU A 437 11.50 -1.25 4.59
C LEU A 437 12.44 -0.13 4.16
N SER A 438 11.87 1.07 4.14
CA SER A 438 12.59 2.34 4.07
C SER A 438 12.89 2.83 5.49
N ALA A 439 14.17 2.97 5.87
CA ALA A 439 14.54 3.25 7.27
C ALA A 439 14.03 4.61 7.79
N GLN A 440 13.83 5.58 6.89
CA GLN A 440 13.35 6.93 7.20
C GLN A 440 11.86 7.10 6.88
N ASP A 441 11.10 6.00 6.85
CA ASP A 441 9.66 6.03 6.62
C ASP A 441 8.91 6.69 7.79
N GLU A 442 8.13 7.71 7.45
CA GLU A 442 7.32 8.47 8.42
C GLU A 442 5.93 7.85 8.65
N LEU A 443 5.45 6.99 7.74
CA LEU A 443 4.16 6.33 7.83
C LEU A 443 4.27 5.01 8.59
N VAL A 444 5.29 4.22 8.29
CA VAL A 444 5.52 2.93 8.93
C VAL A 444 6.26 3.14 10.27
N PRO A 445 5.83 2.51 11.38
CA PRO A 445 6.60 2.47 12.62
C PRO A 445 7.79 1.49 12.45
N VAL A 446 8.81 1.91 11.70
CA VAL A 446 9.93 1.05 11.26
C VAL A 446 10.66 0.38 12.42
N PRO A 447 11.07 1.09 13.51
CA PRO A 447 11.71 0.43 14.65
C PRO A 447 10.85 -0.68 15.24
N GLU A 448 9.54 -0.42 15.38
CA GLU A 448 8.59 -1.36 15.94
C GLU A 448 8.39 -2.57 15.03
N VAL A 449 8.23 -2.34 13.73
CA VAL A 449 8.12 -3.40 12.70
C VAL A 449 9.40 -4.24 12.63
N LEU A 450 10.59 -3.63 12.74
CA LEU A 450 11.86 -4.37 12.75
C LEU A 450 11.93 -5.31 13.96
N THR A 451 11.56 -4.83 15.15
CA THR A 451 11.53 -5.66 16.36
C THR A 451 10.48 -6.77 16.27
N MET A 452 9.30 -6.45 15.73
CA MET A 452 8.23 -7.42 15.44
C MET A 452 8.71 -8.54 14.50
N LEU A 453 9.38 -8.19 13.40
CA LEU A 453 9.85 -9.15 12.39
C LEU A 453 11.06 -9.97 12.86
N LYS A 454 11.91 -9.45 13.76
CA LYS A 454 13.01 -10.23 14.37
C LYS A 454 12.51 -11.46 15.14
N ALA A 455 11.28 -11.41 15.67
CA ALA A 455 10.66 -12.57 16.31
C ALA A 455 10.14 -13.62 15.31
N HIS A 456 10.16 -13.31 14.00
CA HIS A 456 9.70 -14.18 12.91
C HIS A 456 10.83 -14.41 11.89
N PRO A 457 11.86 -15.19 12.26
CA PRO A 457 13.11 -15.30 11.48
C PRO A 457 12.93 -15.94 10.09
N SER A 458 11.79 -16.56 9.81
CA SER A 458 11.43 -17.03 8.46
C SER A 458 11.17 -15.90 7.48
N THR A 459 10.91 -14.68 7.97
CA THR A 459 10.67 -13.51 7.13
C THR A 459 11.97 -12.94 6.59
N ARG A 460 12.10 -12.87 5.26
CA ARG A 460 13.21 -12.22 4.59
C ARG A 460 13.08 -10.70 4.73
N LEU A 461 14.08 -10.04 5.32
CA LEU A 461 14.04 -8.60 5.59
C LEU A 461 15.03 -7.84 4.71
N LEU A 462 14.55 -6.82 4.00
CA LEU A 462 15.36 -5.83 3.29
C LEU A 462 15.16 -4.47 3.97
N LEU A 463 16.23 -3.78 4.33
CA LEU A 463 16.17 -2.42 4.89
C LEU A 463 17.06 -1.51 4.06
N HIS A 464 16.48 -0.42 3.53
CA HIS A 464 17.25 0.63 2.88
C HIS A 464 17.50 1.79 3.87
N PRO A 465 18.76 2.12 4.20
CA PRO A 465 19.09 3.01 5.32
C PRO A 465 18.72 4.49 5.08
N ARG A 466 18.53 4.89 3.81
CA ARG A 466 18.31 6.29 3.43
C ARG A 466 16.98 6.55 2.73
N HIS A 467 16.20 5.50 2.47
CA HIS A 467 14.91 5.69 1.80
C HIS A 467 13.90 6.19 2.81
N ARG A 468 13.04 7.09 2.35
CA ARG A 468 11.73 7.42 2.90
C ARG A 468 10.66 6.60 2.17
N HIS A 469 9.44 6.68 2.67
CA HIS A 469 8.29 5.98 2.10
C HIS A 469 8.20 6.15 0.58
N ALA A 470 8.15 5.04 -0.15
CA ALA A 470 8.05 4.98 -1.60
C ALA A 470 9.27 5.49 -2.42
N ASP A 471 10.40 5.84 -1.79
CA ASP A 471 11.59 6.30 -2.51
C ASP A 471 12.14 5.25 -3.49
N PHE A 472 11.87 3.95 -3.23
CA PHE A 472 12.25 2.87 -4.13
C PHE A 472 11.71 3.04 -5.55
N ILE A 473 10.61 3.77 -5.73
CA ILE A 473 9.99 4.02 -7.05
C ILE A 473 10.99 4.70 -8.00
N MET A 474 11.92 5.50 -7.47
CA MET A 474 12.93 6.21 -8.26
C MET A 474 14.31 5.53 -8.21
N ASP A 475 14.51 4.57 -7.33
CA ASP A 475 15.79 3.86 -7.15
C ASP A 475 15.83 2.56 -7.99
N LEU A 476 16.24 2.68 -9.24
CA LEU A 476 16.30 1.54 -10.18
C LEU A 476 17.22 0.39 -9.70
N PRO A 477 18.42 0.66 -9.13
CA PRO A 477 19.22 -0.39 -8.50
C PRO A 477 18.49 -1.13 -7.36
N TRP A 478 17.82 -0.39 -6.47
CA TRP A 478 17.07 -1.01 -5.38
C TRP A 478 15.85 -1.79 -5.87
N GLN A 479 15.16 -1.32 -6.91
CA GLN A 479 14.13 -2.10 -7.59
C GLN A 479 14.68 -3.42 -8.14
N ALA A 480 15.83 -3.39 -8.81
CA ALA A 480 16.45 -4.60 -9.34
C ALA A 480 16.78 -5.60 -8.21
N LYS A 481 17.32 -5.12 -7.09
CA LYS A 481 17.56 -5.94 -5.90
C LYS A 481 16.25 -6.54 -5.35
N MET A 482 15.21 -5.74 -5.16
CA MET A 482 13.94 -6.25 -4.65
C MET A 482 13.31 -7.29 -5.57
N VAL A 483 13.37 -7.08 -6.90
CA VAL A 483 12.83 -8.04 -7.88
C VAL A 483 13.61 -9.36 -7.87
N GLN A 484 14.93 -9.31 -7.68
CA GLN A 484 15.77 -10.50 -7.47
C GLN A 484 15.31 -11.29 -6.24
N GLU A 485 15.12 -10.61 -5.12
CA GLU A 485 14.71 -11.21 -3.85
C GLU A 485 13.29 -11.80 -3.91
N VAL A 486 12.38 -11.12 -4.63
CA VAL A 486 11.05 -11.66 -4.97
C VAL A 486 11.18 -12.96 -5.76
N ALA A 487 12.01 -13.00 -6.79
CA ALA A 487 12.19 -14.18 -7.63
C ALA A 487 12.75 -15.38 -6.84
N GLU A 488 13.71 -15.14 -5.95
CA GLU A 488 14.26 -16.18 -5.07
C GLU A 488 13.25 -16.71 -4.04
N LEU A 489 12.44 -15.81 -3.45
CA LEU A 489 11.36 -16.18 -2.56
C LEU A 489 10.35 -17.09 -3.26
N ILE A 490 10.01 -16.75 -4.51
CA ILE A 490 9.10 -17.54 -5.36
C ILE A 490 9.69 -18.91 -5.68
N ALA A 491 10.97 -18.99 -6.04
CA ALA A 491 11.65 -20.25 -6.33
C ALA A 491 11.61 -21.19 -5.12
N THR A 492 11.86 -20.63 -3.93
CA THR A 492 11.77 -21.34 -2.65
C THR A 492 10.34 -21.83 -2.38
N ALA A 493 9.34 -20.97 -2.55
CA ALA A 493 7.94 -21.31 -2.33
C ALA A 493 7.41 -22.38 -3.31
N SER A 494 7.95 -22.42 -4.53
CA SER A 494 7.57 -23.40 -5.55
C SER A 494 8.27 -24.75 -5.37
N GLY A 495 9.23 -24.85 -4.43
CA GLY A 495 10.07 -26.02 -4.24
C GLY A 495 10.94 -26.33 -5.46
N VAL A 496 11.29 -25.33 -6.27
CA VAL A 496 12.28 -25.50 -7.34
C VAL A 496 13.65 -25.45 -6.66
N PRO A 497 14.49 -26.50 -6.75
CA PRO A 497 15.82 -26.46 -6.14
C PRO A 497 16.64 -25.34 -6.78
N HIS A 498 17.06 -24.36 -5.98
CA HIS A 498 18.16 -23.49 -6.40
C HIS A 498 19.47 -24.25 -6.17
N VAL A 499 20.36 -24.23 -7.16
CA VAL A 499 21.76 -24.64 -7.01
C VAL A 499 22.33 -23.86 -5.82
N GLN A 500 22.61 -24.56 -4.72
CA GLN A 500 23.23 -23.98 -3.54
C GLN A 500 24.61 -23.45 -3.91
N HIS A 501 24.78 -22.13 -3.84
CA HIS A 501 26.09 -21.56 -3.58
C HIS A 501 26.02 -20.89 -2.21
N HIS A 502 26.63 -21.54 -1.22
CA HIS A 502 26.97 -20.90 0.04
C HIS A 502 27.77 -19.63 -0.25
N ILE A 503 27.16 -18.47 -0.02
CA ILE A 503 27.92 -17.25 0.25
C ILE A 503 27.64 -16.92 1.71
N ARG A 504 28.67 -17.14 2.53
CA ARG A 504 28.80 -16.63 3.89
C ARG A 504 28.46 -15.14 3.87
N SER A 505 27.57 -14.75 4.78
CA SER A 505 27.40 -13.37 5.18
C SER A 505 28.73 -12.79 5.65
N ASP A 506 29.20 -11.71 5.05
CA ASP A 506 30.07 -10.77 5.75
C ASP A 506 29.21 -10.00 6.75
N SER A 507 28.91 -10.68 7.85
CA SER A 507 28.24 -10.17 9.05
C SER A 507 29.20 -9.33 9.89
N ALA A 508 29.80 -8.29 9.31
CA ALA A 508 30.77 -7.45 10.04
C ALA A 508 30.65 -5.94 9.82
N SER A 509 29.84 -5.42 8.89
CA SER A 509 29.74 -3.94 8.70
C SER A 509 28.40 -3.31 9.11
N SER A 510 27.46 -4.08 9.67
CA SER A 510 26.13 -3.57 10.07
C SER A 510 26.05 -3.15 11.54
N TYR A 511 27.10 -3.42 12.33
CA TYR A 511 27.11 -3.17 13.77
C TYR A 511 27.65 -1.79 14.17
N GLU A 512 28.38 -1.08 13.29
CA GLU A 512 28.96 0.23 13.64
C GLU A 512 28.00 1.42 13.50
N VAL A 513 26.87 1.27 12.79
CA VAL A 513 25.91 2.37 12.60
C VAL A 513 24.96 2.53 13.81
N MET A 514 24.83 1.52 14.66
CA MET A 514 23.94 1.57 15.84
C MET A 514 24.62 2.10 17.12
N ALA A 515 25.96 2.26 17.12
CA ALA A 515 26.69 2.85 18.24
C ALA A 515 26.91 4.37 18.12
N GLY A 516 26.67 4.95 16.93
CA GLY A 516 26.89 6.38 16.66
C GLY A 516 25.70 7.30 16.92
N LEU A 517 24.57 6.78 17.42
CA LEU A 517 23.35 7.59 17.70
C LEU A 517 23.09 7.83 19.20
N SER A 518 24.01 7.42 20.08
CA SER A 518 23.87 7.60 21.53
C SER A 518 24.99 8.42 22.19
N ASN A 519 25.86 9.08 21.42
CA ASN A 519 26.91 9.95 21.96
C ASN A 519 27.07 11.17 21.05
N ASP A 520 26.21 12.16 21.21
CA ASP A 520 26.54 13.58 21.00
C ASP A 520 25.55 14.41 21.82
N GLY A 521 25.99 14.83 23.00
CA GLY A 521 25.19 15.55 23.98
C GLY A 521 25.94 15.75 25.29
N LYS A 522 27.02 16.53 25.25
CA LYS A 522 27.48 17.35 26.38
C LYS A 522 27.60 18.79 25.92
#